data_AF-A0A316T6U5-F1
#
_entry.id   AF-A0A316T6U5-F1
#
_cell.length_a   1.000
_cell.length_b   1.000
_cell.length_c   1.000
_cell.angle_alpha   90.00
_cell.angle_beta   90.00
_cell.angle_gamma   90.00
#
_symmetry.space_group_name_H-M   'P 1'
#
loop_
_entity.id
_entity.type
_entity.pdbx_description
1 polymer ?
#
loop_
_entity_poly.entity_id
_entity_poly.type
_entity_poly.pdbx_seq_one_letter_code
_entity_poly.pdbx_strand_id
1 'polypeptide(L)'
;FSYGDTSFLFGGDMEAQAEQDLLESGANVKSTVLKLSHHGSNTSNSQDFLDAVQANDYVICVGSGNSYGHPHQEILDRIAGKSVYRTDLNGTIVFHSDGANLTVTTER
;
A
#
# COMPACT_ATOMS: atom_id res chain seq x y z
N PHE A 1 5.58 -1.75 10.53
CA PHE A 1 6.17 -2.64 11.55
C PHE A 1 6.87 -3.80 10.83
N SER A 2 7.81 -4.47 11.51
CA SER A 2 8.58 -5.57 10.92
C SER A 2 8.52 -6.81 11.81
N TYR A 3 8.55 -7.98 11.18
CA TYR A 3 8.62 -9.29 11.81
C TYR A 3 9.52 -10.20 10.97
N GLY A 4 10.71 -10.51 11.50
CA GLY A 4 11.78 -11.14 10.72
C GLY A 4 12.10 -10.34 9.44
N ASP A 5 12.07 -11.01 8.29
CA ASP A 5 12.31 -10.45 6.96
C ASP A 5 11.06 -9.81 6.34
N THR A 6 9.90 -9.94 6.99
CA THR A 6 8.63 -9.35 6.52
C THR A 6 8.41 -7.98 7.16
N SER A 7 7.99 -7.01 6.36
CA SER A 7 7.67 -5.67 6.84
C SER A 7 6.40 -5.11 6.18
N PHE A 8 5.62 -4.40 6.98
CA PHE A 8 4.37 -3.76 6.56
C PHE A 8 4.44 -2.27 6.83
N LEU A 9 4.10 -1.46 5.84
CA LEU A 9 3.83 -0.05 6.01
C LEU A 9 2.34 0.24 5.82
N PHE A 10 1.76 1.00 6.74
CA PHE A 10 0.37 1.46 6.66
C PHE A 10 0.38 2.95 6.44
N GLY A 11 0.10 3.38 5.21
CA GLY A 11 0.17 4.79 4.81
C GLY A 11 -0.89 5.69 5.47
N GLY A 12 -1.88 5.12 6.16
CA GLY A 12 -3.01 5.88 6.70
C GLY A 12 -3.71 6.66 5.60
N ASP A 13 -3.99 7.93 5.86
CA ASP A 13 -4.48 8.90 4.86
C ASP A 13 -3.43 10.00 4.61
N MET A 14 -2.15 9.63 4.67
CA MET A 14 -1.04 10.55 4.42
C MET A 14 -1.10 11.09 2.99
N GLU A 15 -1.03 12.41 2.83
CA GLU A 15 -0.94 13.07 1.52
C GLU A 15 0.50 13.44 1.17
N ALA A 16 0.73 13.87 -0.08
CA ALA A 16 2.06 14.07 -0.65
C ALA A 16 3.02 14.91 0.21
N GLN A 17 2.53 15.96 0.90
CA GLN A 17 3.38 16.77 1.78
C GLN A 17 3.91 15.94 2.96
N ALA A 18 3.06 15.15 3.60
CA ALA A 18 3.47 14.32 4.73
C ALA A 18 4.32 13.12 4.27
N GLU A 19 4.13 12.62 3.04
CA GLU A 19 5.06 11.68 2.40
C GLU A 19 6.46 12.28 2.26
N GLN A 20 6.54 13.52 1.74
CA GLN A 20 7.81 14.23 1.60
C GLN A 20 8.45 14.47 2.97
N ASP A 21 7.72 14.97 3.95
CA ASP A 21 8.23 15.20 5.31
C ASP A 21 8.80 13.90 5.93
N LEU A 22 8.12 12.77 5.70
CA LEU A 22 8.56 11.45 6.16
C LEU A 22 9.87 11.03 5.47
N LEU A 23 10.00 11.25 4.16
CA LEU A 23 11.24 10.95 3.43
C LEU A 23 12.40 11.86 3.87
N GLU A 24 12.15 13.15 4.03
CA GLU A 24 13.13 14.14 4.48
C GLU A 24 13.61 13.88 5.92
N SER A 25 12.75 13.30 6.76
CA SER A 25 13.13 12.89 8.11
C SER A 25 14.21 11.78 8.16
N GLY A 26 14.47 11.12 7.03
CA GLY A 26 15.37 9.97 6.94
C GLY A 26 14.78 8.68 7.53
N ALA A 27 13.46 8.64 7.75
CA ALA A 27 12.78 7.43 8.19
C ALA A 27 12.95 6.30 7.15
N ASN A 28 13.27 5.09 7.63
CA ASN A 28 13.31 3.92 6.76
C ASN A 28 11.87 3.45 6.47
N VAL A 29 11.37 3.77 5.29
CA VAL A 29 10.01 3.41 4.82
C VAL A 29 9.98 2.13 3.99
N LYS A 30 11.14 1.49 3.76
CA LYS A 30 11.20 0.26 2.97
C LYS A 30 10.32 -0.82 3.59
N SER A 31 9.44 -1.42 2.80
CA SER A 31 8.52 -2.46 3.29
C SER A 31 8.26 -3.56 2.25
N THR A 32 7.88 -4.75 2.72
CA THR A 32 7.45 -5.86 1.85
C THR A 32 6.05 -5.58 1.29
N VAL A 33 5.15 -5.10 2.17
CA VAL A 33 3.74 -4.81 1.86
C VAL A 33 3.41 -3.37 2.22
N LEU A 34 2.77 -2.65 1.29
CA LEU A 34 2.23 -1.32 1.54
C LEU A 34 0.70 -1.34 1.49
N LYS A 35 0.03 -0.96 2.58
CA LYS A 35 -1.35 -0.46 2.48
C LYS A 35 -1.28 0.97 1.96
N LEU A 36 -1.80 1.21 0.75
CA LEU A 36 -1.78 2.52 0.12
C LEU A 36 -2.41 3.58 1.03
N SER A 37 -1.80 4.76 1.00
CA SER A 37 -2.30 5.94 1.68
C SER A 37 -3.61 6.38 1.05
N HIS A 38 -4.54 6.85 1.87
CA HIS A 38 -5.77 7.53 1.47
C HIS A 38 -6.56 6.76 0.41
N HIS A 39 -6.65 5.43 0.59
CA HIS A 39 -7.40 4.53 -0.27
C HIS A 39 -6.94 4.49 -1.75
N GLY A 40 -5.75 5.00 -2.06
CA GLY A 40 -5.28 5.19 -3.44
C GLY A 40 -5.77 6.51 -4.08
N SER A 41 -5.95 7.57 -3.28
CA SER A 41 -6.12 8.94 -3.77
C SER A 41 -4.92 9.38 -4.61
N ASN A 42 -5.14 10.27 -5.59
CA ASN A 42 -4.09 10.93 -6.37
C ASN A 42 -3.43 12.10 -5.62
N THR A 43 -3.99 12.52 -4.47
CA THR A 43 -3.34 13.45 -3.53
C THR A 43 -2.27 12.77 -2.66
N SER A 44 -2.15 11.45 -2.78
CA SER A 44 -1.24 10.58 -2.03
C SER A 44 -0.49 9.64 -2.98
N ASN A 45 0.37 8.81 -2.41
CA ASN A 45 1.13 7.75 -3.06
C ASN A 45 2.02 8.31 -4.19
N SER A 46 2.75 9.38 -3.92
CA SER A 46 3.71 9.99 -4.85
C SER A 46 4.73 8.96 -5.35
N GLN A 47 5.27 9.16 -6.56
CA GLN A 47 6.25 8.23 -7.14
C GLN A 47 7.48 8.08 -6.23
N ASP A 48 8.01 9.19 -5.72
CA ASP A 48 9.17 9.20 -4.81
C ASP A 48 8.91 8.39 -3.53
N PHE A 49 7.71 8.51 -2.95
CA PHE A 49 7.32 7.71 -1.80
C PHE A 49 7.24 6.22 -2.14
N LEU A 50 6.58 5.85 -3.25
CA LEU A 50 6.47 4.46 -3.68
C LEU A 50 7.84 3.83 -4.00
N ASP A 51 8.73 4.60 -4.62
CA ASP A 51 10.10 4.20 -4.94
C ASP A 51 10.96 4.02 -3.69
N ALA A 52 10.74 4.81 -2.63
CA ALA A 52 11.41 4.63 -1.34
C ALA A 52 10.86 3.43 -0.57
N VAL A 53 9.54 3.17 -0.66
CA VAL A 53 8.89 2.06 0.03
C VAL A 53 9.27 0.71 -0.58
N GLN A 54 9.45 0.63 -1.90
CA GLN A 54 9.90 -0.59 -2.62
C GLN A 54 9.07 -1.86 -2.34
N ALA A 55 7.77 -1.72 -2.06
CA ALA A 55 6.90 -2.86 -1.81
C ALA A 55 6.67 -3.71 -3.08
N ASN A 56 6.39 -4.99 -2.88
CA ASN A 56 5.96 -5.89 -3.96
C ASN A 56 4.46 -6.20 -3.91
N ASP A 57 3.87 -6.10 -2.72
CA ASP A 57 2.44 -6.29 -2.50
C ASP A 57 1.80 -4.98 -2.01
N TYR A 58 0.72 -4.57 -2.68
CA TYR A 58 -0.03 -3.36 -2.37
C TYR A 58 -1.46 -3.70 -1.98
N VAL A 59 -1.94 -3.11 -0.88
CA VAL A 59 -3.31 -3.28 -0.39
C VAL A 59 -4.06 -1.96 -0.51
N ILE A 60 -5.24 -2.02 -1.13
CA ILE A 60 -6.12 -0.87 -1.30
C ILE A 60 -7.44 -1.17 -0.60
N CYS A 61 -7.66 -0.50 0.54
CA CYS A 61 -8.92 -0.62 1.26
C CYS A 61 -9.92 0.36 0.65
N VAL A 62 -10.86 -0.12 -0.16
CA VAL A 62 -11.95 0.66 -0.76
C VAL A 62 -13.27 -0.11 -0.70
N GLY A 63 -14.39 0.62 -0.66
CA GLY A 63 -15.73 0.03 -0.69
C GLY A 63 -16.21 -0.26 -2.12
N SER A 64 -17.09 -1.25 -2.27
CA SER A 64 -17.78 -1.50 -3.54
C SER A 64 -18.67 -0.30 -3.90
N GLY A 65 -18.62 0.15 -5.15
CA GLY A 65 -19.38 1.33 -5.60
C GLY A 65 -18.86 2.65 -5.03
N ASN A 66 -17.59 2.71 -4.65
CA ASN A 66 -16.95 3.91 -4.11
C ASN A 66 -17.17 5.16 -4.99
N SER A 67 -17.89 6.16 -4.47
CA SER A 67 -18.20 7.40 -5.17
C SER A 67 -17.04 8.40 -5.23
N TYR A 68 -15.99 8.21 -4.44
CA TYR A 68 -14.80 9.08 -4.45
C TYR A 68 -13.89 8.84 -5.67
N GLY A 69 -14.12 7.76 -6.43
CA GLY A 69 -13.29 7.40 -7.58
C GLY A 69 -11.97 6.72 -7.21
N HIS A 70 -11.77 6.35 -5.94
CA HIS A 70 -10.56 5.64 -5.49
C HIS A 70 -10.65 4.12 -5.77
N PRO A 71 -9.51 3.45 -6.03
CA PRO A 71 -8.20 4.07 -6.31
C PRO A 71 -8.21 4.78 -7.67
N HIS A 72 -7.52 5.92 -7.75
CA HIS A 72 -7.37 6.63 -9.02
C HIS A 72 -6.47 5.82 -9.97
N GLN A 73 -6.79 5.84 -11.28
CA GLN A 73 -6.07 5.07 -12.29
C GLN A 73 -4.56 5.38 -12.29
N GLU A 74 -4.18 6.64 -12.13
CA GLU A 74 -2.78 7.06 -12.04
C GLU A 74 -2.01 6.31 -10.94
N ILE A 75 -2.65 6.06 -9.79
CA ILE A 75 -2.02 5.30 -8.69
C ILE A 75 -1.84 3.83 -9.05
N LEU A 76 -2.81 3.24 -9.78
CA LEU A 76 -2.69 1.87 -10.29
C LEU A 76 -1.56 1.74 -11.32
N ASP A 77 -1.39 2.76 -12.17
CA ASP A 77 -0.35 2.78 -13.20
C ASP A 77 1.05 2.84 -12.57
N ARG A 78 1.24 3.62 -11.49
CA ARG A 78 2.52 3.71 -10.76
C ARG A 78 2.97 2.37 -10.16
N ILE A 79 2.01 1.52 -9.76
CA ILE A 79 2.27 0.20 -9.17
C ILE A 79 2.04 -0.96 -10.15
N ALA A 80 1.95 -0.65 -11.45
CA ALA A 80 1.73 -1.67 -12.47
C ALA A 80 2.85 -2.73 -12.45
N GLY A 81 2.46 -4.00 -12.63
CA GLY A 81 3.39 -5.14 -12.57
C GLY A 81 3.72 -5.63 -11.15
N LYS A 82 3.09 -5.04 -10.12
CA LYS A 82 3.14 -5.50 -8.73
C LYS A 82 1.87 -6.24 -8.35
N SER A 83 1.90 -6.95 -7.23
CA SER A 83 0.70 -7.59 -6.69
C SER A 83 -0.20 -6.55 -6.05
N VAL A 84 -1.47 -6.49 -6.45
CA VAL A 84 -2.44 -5.53 -5.92
C VAL A 84 -3.68 -6.27 -5.41
N TYR A 85 -4.04 -6.01 -4.15
CA TYR A 85 -5.22 -6.57 -3.50
C TYR A 85 -6.17 -5.45 -3.09
N ARG A 86 -7.44 -5.54 -3.46
CA ARG A 86 -8.44 -4.52 -3.17
C ARG A 86 -9.62 -5.11 -2.41
N THR A 87 -10.06 -4.48 -1.33
CA THR A 87 -11.16 -5.03 -0.52
C THR A 87 -12.50 -5.07 -1.26
N ASP A 88 -12.74 -4.19 -2.24
CA ASP A 88 -13.95 -4.21 -3.07
C ASP A 88 -13.97 -5.35 -4.11
N LEU A 89 -12.80 -5.89 -4.46
CA LEU A 89 -12.66 -7.01 -5.40
C LEU A 89 -12.46 -8.34 -4.66
N ASN A 90 -11.57 -8.34 -3.66
CA ASN A 90 -11.05 -9.52 -2.98
C ASN A 90 -11.70 -9.81 -1.62
N GLY A 91 -12.52 -8.89 -1.08
CA GLY A 91 -13.11 -9.04 0.25
C GLY A 91 -12.08 -8.89 1.37
N THR A 92 -12.12 -9.80 2.33
CA THR A 92 -11.10 -9.91 3.39
C THR A 92 -9.78 -10.36 2.80
N ILE A 93 -8.70 -9.62 3.09
CA ILE A 93 -7.33 -9.95 2.66
C ILE A 93 -6.53 -10.31 3.90
N VAL A 94 -5.99 -11.53 3.95
CA VAL A 94 -5.21 -12.03 5.10
C VAL A 94 -3.79 -12.33 4.64
N PHE A 95 -2.85 -11.59 5.20
CA PHE A 95 -1.42 -11.90 5.10
C PHE A 95 -0.99 -12.73 6.31
N HIS A 96 -0.33 -13.86 6.05
CA HIS A 96 0.26 -14.71 7.07
C HIS A 96 1.78 -14.76 6.89
N SER A 97 2.51 -14.35 7.93
CA SER A 97 3.96 -14.34 7.97
C SER A 97 4.48 -15.18 9.14
N ASP A 98 5.50 -15.99 8.90
CA ASP A 98 6.27 -16.68 9.95
C ASP A 98 7.61 -15.97 10.26
N GLY A 99 7.82 -14.78 9.69
CA GLY A 99 9.06 -14.02 9.79
C GLY A 99 10.07 -14.28 8.67
N ALA A 100 9.84 -15.26 7.79
CA ALA A 100 10.69 -15.52 6.62
C ALA A 100 9.84 -15.67 5.34
N ASN A 101 8.75 -16.42 5.43
CA ASN A 101 7.77 -16.62 4.38
C ASN A 101 6.58 -15.70 4.58
N LEU A 102 6.05 -15.19 3.47
CA LEU A 102 4.81 -14.43 3.44
C LEU A 102 3.85 -15.08 2.46
N THR A 103 2.63 -15.35 2.93
CA THR A 103 1.52 -15.84 2.10
C THR A 103 0.32 -14.92 2.23
N VAL A 104 -0.53 -14.91 1.22
CA VAL A 104 -1.74 -14.09 1.17
C VAL A 104 -2.92 -14.95 0.75
N THR A 105 -4.06 -14.75 1.41
CA THR A 105 -5.34 -15.37 1.07
C THR A 105 -6.42 -14.30 1.03
N THR A 106 -7.45 -14.53 0.21
CA THR A 106 -8.56 -13.59 0.03
C THR A 106 -9.90 -14.33 0.14
N GLU A 107 -10.87 -13.73 0.82
CA GLU A 107 -12.22 -14.29 1.02
C GLU A 107 -13.27 -13.21 0.79
N ARG A 108 -14.23 -13.47 -0.10
CA ARG A 108 -15.34 -12.56 -0.43
C ARG A 108 -16.68 -13.15 -0.03
#